data_AF-A0A7V5M2C8-F1
#
_entry.id   AF-A0A7V5M2C8-F1
#
_cell.length_a   1.000
_cell.length_b   1.000
_cell.length_c   1.000
_cell.angle_alpha   90.00
_cell.angle_beta   90.00
_cell.angle_gamma   90.00
#
_symmetry.space_group_name_H-M   'P 1'
#
loop_
_entity.id
_entity.type
_entity.pdbx_description
1 polymer ?
#
loop_
_entity_poly.entity_id
_entity_poly.type
_entity_poly.pdbx_seq_one_letter_code
_entity_poly.pdbx_strand_id
1 'polypeptide(L)'
;MFYFEHALATAISSQQQHSAGGGGGGAPDPSTVHTTGSATTTEGVSNLTRLVVEEQKTLDLFHKLKFNWLELQTKQYFLEVLLGCPKGVTPNDLCPSDAAIAELEISSAQAKQELKKIKQQTKNLHEQMESLCTELARAHGIYLASFNECRTAVEDLCARVQERAYRDQLVERDAELASLRQQEAEMLAKKAKLEWETRPLEQSIDALREEIAAAETRLESGNSASEKEPDAALRARYQAMVAWYQAMIPLLESISGIRIERFETDRLVISMEHAVSDQKQQAVLDLVPGSCLISRITLEPPPSPTSGLDAAEIETLLRRANETNDMGWLIRTLQQRLYLCAR
;
A
#
# COMPACT_ATOMS: atom_id res chain seq x y z
N MET A 1 -29.01 -3.40 -36.92
CA MET A 1 -28.97 -2.08 -37.60
C MET A 1 -28.97 -2.32 -39.10
N PHE A 2 -30.16 -2.37 -39.69
CA PHE A 2 -30.33 -2.37 -41.15
C PHE A 2 -31.16 -1.12 -41.48
N TYR A 3 -30.51 -0.13 -42.07
CA TYR A 3 -31.17 1.04 -42.65
C TYR A 3 -30.64 1.14 -44.06
N PHE A 4 -31.42 0.74 -45.07
CA PHE A 4 -31.33 1.28 -46.44
C PHE A 4 -32.45 0.70 -47.32
N GLU A 5 -33.71 0.86 -46.95
CA GLU A 5 -34.84 0.79 -47.90
C GLU A 5 -35.96 1.73 -47.46
N HIS A 6 -35.85 3.02 -47.79
CA HIS A 6 -37.01 3.91 -47.81
C HIS A 6 -36.73 5.18 -48.64
N ALA A 7 -36.63 5.04 -49.96
CA ALA A 7 -36.76 6.19 -50.87
C ALA A 7 -37.05 5.69 -52.28
N LEU A 8 -38.34 5.60 -52.66
CA LEU A 8 -38.88 5.85 -54.01
C LEU A 8 -40.35 5.43 -54.05
N ALA A 9 -41.22 6.25 -53.46
CA ALA A 9 -42.66 6.17 -53.70
C ALA A 9 -43.29 7.55 -53.48
N THR A 10 -43.04 8.49 -54.38
CA THR A 10 -43.85 9.72 -54.49
C THR A 10 -43.75 10.28 -55.91
N ALA A 11 -44.90 10.74 -56.43
CA ALA A 11 -45.22 11.18 -57.80
C ALA A 11 -45.47 10.00 -58.76
N ILE A 12 -46.68 9.74 -59.23
CA ILE A 12 -47.59 10.65 -59.94
C ILE A 12 -49.04 10.21 -59.67
N SER A 13 -49.85 11.05 -59.00
CA SER A 13 -51.31 10.96 -59.04
C SER A 13 -51.91 12.35 -58.84
N SER A 14 -51.97 13.08 -59.95
CA SER A 14 -52.84 14.23 -60.23
C SER A 14 -52.63 14.47 -61.71
N GLN A 15 -53.62 14.42 -62.59
CA GLN A 15 -54.72 15.36 -62.62
C GLN A 15 -55.69 14.86 -63.69
N GLN A 16 -56.91 14.53 -63.27
CA GLN A 16 -58.07 14.38 -64.12
C GLN A 16 -58.90 15.66 -63.94
N GLN A 17 -59.30 16.29 -65.05
CA GLN A 17 -60.59 16.97 -65.30
C GLN A 17 -60.48 18.23 -66.16
N HIS A 18 -61.56 18.40 -66.95
CA HIS A 18 -61.93 19.44 -67.93
C HIS A 18 -61.74 19.00 -69.39
N SER A 19 -62.75 18.96 -70.26
CA SER A 19 -64.19 19.23 -70.13
C SER A 19 -64.91 18.55 -71.29
N ALA A 20 -66.12 18.05 -71.03
CA ALA A 20 -67.11 17.75 -72.04
C ALA A 20 -67.78 19.05 -72.53
N GLY A 21 -68.13 19.09 -73.81
CA GLY A 21 -68.93 20.13 -74.49
C GLY A 21 -68.73 19.92 -75.98
N GLY A 22 -69.69 19.44 -76.77
CA GLY A 22 -71.07 19.89 -76.82
C GLY A 22 -71.18 20.84 -78.02
N GLY A 23 -71.62 20.34 -79.16
CA GLY A 23 -71.75 21.12 -80.40
C GLY A 23 -72.42 20.31 -81.50
N GLY A 24 -73.71 20.07 -81.33
CA GLY A 24 -74.59 19.59 -82.39
C GLY A 24 -75.06 20.72 -83.31
N GLY A 25 -75.64 20.33 -84.43
CA GLY A 25 -76.35 21.20 -85.37
C GLY A 25 -75.54 21.45 -86.65
N GLY A 26 -76.07 21.25 -87.85
CA GLY A 26 -77.41 20.86 -88.25
C GLY A 26 -77.41 20.83 -89.78
N ALA A 27 -78.03 19.81 -90.35
CA ALA A 27 -78.47 19.90 -91.74
C ALA A 27 -79.55 20.97 -91.86
N PRO A 28 -79.61 21.70 -92.98
CA PRO A 28 -80.89 22.14 -93.49
C PRO A 28 -81.07 21.70 -94.94
N ASP A 29 -82.25 21.16 -95.18
CA ASP A 29 -82.92 21.01 -96.47
C ASP A 29 -84.38 21.41 -96.19
N PRO A 30 -85.24 21.76 -97.16
CA PRO A 30 -85.07 22.47 -98.44
C PRO A 30 -86.10 23.66 -98.55
N SER A 31 -86.31 24.21 -99.76
CA SER A 31 -87.50 25.01 -100.23
C SER A 31 -87.33 26.55 -100.32
N THR A 32 -87.75 27.36 -101.31
CA THR A 32 -88.25 27.26 -102.72
C THR A 32 -88.36 28.72 -103.29
N VAL A 33 -88.36 28.90 -104.64
CA VAL A 33 -89.01 30.02 -105.41
C VAL A 33 -88.21 31.36 -105.57
N HIS A 34 -88.10 32.10 -106.70
CA HIS A 34 -88.77 32.17 -108.03
C HIS A 34 -87.81 32.66 -109.15
N THR A 35 -88.15 32.22 -110.37
CA THR A 35 -87.75 32.58 -111.74
C THR A 35 -87.77 34.09 -112.11
N THR A 36 -86.77 34.53 -112.90
CA THR A 36 -86.82 35.30 -114.18
C THR A 36 -85.39 35.79 -114.45
N GLY A 37 -84.65 35.50 -115.52
CA GLY A 37 -84.98 35.29 -116.92
C GLY A 37 -84.05 36.22 -117.73
N SER A 38 -82.96 35.73 -118.31
CA SER A 38 -82.38 36.29 -119.54
C SER A 38 -81.29 35.38 -120.10
N ALA A 39 -81.36 35.14 -121.40
CA ALA A 39 -80.65 34.09 -122.12
C ALA A 39 -79.16 34.42 -122.36
N THR A 40 -78.26 33.53 -121.97
CA THR A 40 -76.92 33.39 -122.58
C THR A 40 -76.32 32.00 -122.29
N THR A 41 -76.22 31.17 -123.35
CA THR A 41 -75.34 29.98 -123.55
C THR A 41 -75.13 28.99 -122.38
N THR A 42 -75.83 27.85 -122.45
CA THR A 42 -75.84 26.68 -121.55
C THR A 42 -74.55 25.85 -121.50
N GLU A 43 -73.59 26.06 -122.41
CA GLU A 43 -72.33 25.28 -122.46
C GLU A 43 -71.24 25.81 -121.51
N GLY A 44 -71.21 27.13 -121.22
CA GLY A 44 -70.18 27.73 -120.37
C GLY A 44 -70.33 27.43 -118.87
N VAL A 45 -71.56 27.37 -118.37
CA VAL A 45 -71.87 27.07 -116.96
C VAL A 45 -71.62 25.59 -116.63
N SER A 46 -71.88 24.70 -117.59
CA SER A 46 -71.67 23.26 -117.46
C SER A 46 -70.19 22.88 -117.35
N ASN A 47 -69.32 23.56 -118.13
CA ASN A 47 -67.87 23.36 -118.06
C ASN A 47 -67.25 23.94 -116.77
N LEU A 48 -67.73 25.09 -116.31
CA LEU A 48 -67.27 25.69 -115.05
C LEU A 48 -67.63 24.81 -113.85
N THR A 49 -68.84 24.27 -113.82
CA THR A 49 -69.30 23.38 -112.75
C THR A 49 -68.51 22.06 -112.74
N ARG A 50 -68.16 21.52 -113.91
CA ARG A 50 -67.32 20.33 -114.03
C ARG A 50 -65.89 20.56 -113.53
N LEU A 51 -65.29 21.69 -113.88
CA LEU A 51 -63.95 22.08 -113.41
C LEU A 51 -63.92 22.24 -111.89
N VAL A 52 -64.92 22.88 -111.29
CA VAL A 52 -65.03 23.05 -109.82
C VAL A 52 -65.16 21.70 -109.11
N VAL A 53 -65.93 20.75 -109.66
CA VAL A 53 -66.06 19.39 -109.09
C VAL A 53 -64.75 18.60 -109.20
N GLU A 54 -64.02 18.75 -110.30
CA GLU A 54 -62.74 18.08 -110.51
C GLU A 54 -61.64 18.66 -109.62
N GLU A 55 -61.62 19.98 -109.45
CA GLU A 55 -60.76 20.69 -108.50
C GLU A 55 -61.06 20.24 -107.05
N GLN A 56 -62.34 20.17 -106.66
CA GLN A 56 -62.71 19.68 -105.33
C GLN A 56 -62.25 18.23 -105.09
N LYS A 57 -62.39 17.34 -106.08
CA LYS A 57 -61.89 15.95 -105.97
C LYS A 57 -60.37 15.90 -105.82
N THR A 58 -59.63 16.74 -106.53
CA THR A 58 -58.17 16.80 -106.38
C THR A 58 -57.76 17.36 -105.03
N LEU A 59 -58.50 18.34 -104.51
CA LEU A 59 -58.31 18.90 -103.18
C LEU A 59 -58.55 17.82 -102.12
N ASP A 60 -59.67 17.09 -102.19
CA ASP A 60 -60.01 16.02 -101.25
C ASP A 60 -58.97 14.89 -101.28
N LEU A 61 -58.47 14.53 -102.46
CA LEU A 61 -57.39 13.56 -102.61
C LEU A 61 -56.09 14.05 -101.98
N PHE A 62 -55.76 15.33 -102.16
CA PHE A 62 -54.59 15.95 -101.53
C PHE A 62 -54.71 15.97 -100.00
N HIS A 63 -55.89 16.31 -99.46
CA HIS A 63 -56.16 16.26 -98.02
C HIS A 63 -55.97 14.84 -97.46
N LYS A 64 -56.45 13.81 -98.17
CA LYS A 64 -56.30 12.41 -97.77
C LYS A 64 -54.84 11.94 -97.81
N LEU A 65 -54.10 12.31 -98.85
CA LEU A 65 -52.66 12.01 -98.97
C LEU A 65 -51.85 12.70 -97.88
N LYS A 66 -52.14 13.98 -97.61
CA LYS A 66 -51.51 14.74 -96.53
C LYS A 66 -51.77 14.12 -95.16
N PHE A 67 -53.01 13.70 -94.89
CA PHE A 67 -53.35 13.01 -93.65
C PHE A 67 -52.59 11.68 -93.49
N ASN A 68 -52.60 10.83 -94.52
CA ASN A 68 -51.87 9.56 -94.49
C ASN A 68 -50.35 9.75 -94.32
N TRP A 69 -49.78 10.75 -94.98
CA TRP A 69 -48.35 11.04 -94.83
C TRP A 69 -48.03 11.51 -93.40
N LEU A 70 -48.85 12.39 -92.83
CA LEU A 70 -48.67 12.86 -91.46
C LEU A 70 -48.82 11.73 -90.44
N GLU A 71 -49.81 10.86 -90.64
CA GLU A 71 -50.01 9.67 -89.80
C GLU A 71 -48.81 8.73 -89.87
N LEU A 72 -48.27 8.48 -91.07
CA LEU A 72 -47.07 7.66 -91.26
C LEU A 72 -45.84 8.26 -90.58
N GLN A 73 -45.62 9.57 -90.74
CA GLN A 73 -44.52 10.29 -90.07
C GLN A 73 -44.64 10.23 -88.55
N THR A 74 -45.85 10.39 -88.02
CA THR A 74 -46.10 10.35 -86.57
C THR A 74 -45.87 8.95 -86.01
N LYS A 75 -46.32 7.90 -86.72
CA LYS A 75 -46.06 6.50 -86.35
C LYS A 75 -44.57 6.17 -86.38
N GLN A 76 -43.86 6.63 -87.41
CA GLN A 76 -42.42 6.43 -87.52
C GLN A 76 -41.67 7.11 -86.38
N TYR A 77 -41.98 8.39 -86.10
CA TYR A 77 -41.38 9.12 -84.99
C TYR A 77 -41.68 8.47 -83.62
N PHE A 78 -42.90 7.99 -83.41
CA PHE A 78 -43.28 7.29 -82.19
C PHE A 78 -42.44 6.02 -81.96
N LEU A 79 -42.20 5.24 -83.02
CA LEU A 79 -41.34 4.05 -82.95
C LEU A 79 -39.87 4.40 -82.69
N GLU A 80 -39.34 5.45 -83.32
CA GLU A 80 -37.98 5.95 -83.06
C GLU A 80 -37.80 6.35 -81.59
N VAL A 81 -38.79 7.03 -81.00
CA VAL A 81 -38.76 7.49 -79.60
C VAL A 81 -38.90 6.33 -78.60
N LEU A 82 -39.79 5.37 -78.85
CA LEU A 82 -40.02 4.25 -77.92
C LEU A 82 -38.90 3.22 -77.90
N LEU A 83 -38.31 2.93 -79.06
CA LEU A 83 -37.29 1.88 -79.22
C LEU A 83 -35.87 2.43 -79.12
N GLY A 84 -35.71 3.77 -79.04
CA GLY A 84 -34.41 4.44 -78.95
C GLY A 84 -33.54 4.22 -80.18
N CYS A 85 -34.14 3.95 -81.34
CA CYS A 85 -33.42 3.53 -82.54
C CYS A 85 -32.85 4.72 -83.31
N PRO A 86 -31.56 4.70 -83.70
CA PRO A 86 -30.97 5.72 -84.57
C PRO A 86 -31.67 5.77 -85.94
N LYS A 87 -31.66 6.95 -86.59
CA LYS A 87 -32.26 7.15 -87.93
C LYS A 87 -31.63 6.18 -88.96
N GLY A 88 -32.46 5.41 -89.65
CA GLY A 88 -32.03 4.49 -90.74
C GLY A 88 -32.14 3.00 -90.43
N VAL A 89 -32.60 2.63 -89.24
CA VAL A 89 -32.87 1.25 -88.81
C VAL A 89 -34.12 0.72 -89.52
N THR A 90 -33.98 -0.40 -90.22
CA THR A 90 -35.09 -1.06 -90.93
C THR A 90 -35.91 -1.91 -89.95
N PRO A 91 -37.16 -2.31 -90.27
CA PRO A 91 -37.96 -3.17 -89.39
C PRO A 91 -37.27 -4.49 -89.00
N ASN A 92 -36.33 -4.99 -89.81
CA ASN A 92 -35.54 -6.19 -89.52
C ASN A 92 -34.48 -5.98 -88.42
N ASP A 93 -34.09 -4.74 -88.14
CA ASP A 93 -33.11 -4.40 -87.11
C ASP A 93 -33.80 -4.24 -85.72
N LEU A 94 -35.14 -4.17 -85.69
CA LEU A 94 -35.97 -4.08 -84.47
C LEU A 94 -36.41 -5.45 -83.96
N CYS A 95 -36.47 -6.45 -84.85
CA CYS A 95 -36.75 -7.82 -84.46
C CYS A 95 -35.40 -8.50 -84.19
N PRO A 96 -35.09 -8.90 -82.94
CA PRO A 96 -33.89 -9.68 -82.71
C PRO A 96 -33.91 -10.91 -83.61
N SER A 97 -32.79 -11.17 -84.27
CA SER A 97 -32.62 -12.37 -85.10
C SER A 97 -32.93 -13.62 -84.26
N ASP A 98 -33.54 -14.64 -84.87
CA ASP A 98 -33.79 -15.93 -84.22
C ASP A 98 -32.51 -16.50 -83.57
N ALA A 99 -31.33 -16.21 -84.15
CA ALA A 99 -30.04 -16.57 -83.57
C ALA A 99 -29.74 -15.83 -82.26
N ALA A 100 -30.03 -14.53 -82.18
CA ALA A 100 -29.81 -13.72 -80.98
C ALA A 100 -30.80 -14.11 -79.86
N ILE A 101 -32.04 -14.45 -80.22
CA ILE A 101 -33.03 -15.00 -79.28
C ILE A 101 -32.54 -16.34 -78.73
N ALA A 102 -32.09 -17.25 -79.61
CA ALA A 102 -31.57 -18.55 -79.20
C ALA A 102 -30.34 -18.44 -78.29
N GLU A 103 -29.39 -17.55 -78.59
CA GLU A 103 -28.23 -17.29 -77.72
C GLU A 103 -28.64 -16.76 -76.34
N LEU A 104 -29.63 -15.87 -76.27
CA LEU A 104 -30.14 -15.34 -75.02
C LEU A 104 -30.87 -16.42 -74.20
N GLU A 105 -31.62 -17.31 -74.86
CA GLU A 105 -32.26 -18.46 -74.21
C GLU A 105 -31.23 -19.44 -73.65
N ILE A 106 -30.16 -19.73 -74.40
CA ILE A 106 -29.04 -20.57 -73.93
C ILE A 106 -28.36 -19.91 -72.72
N SER A 107 -28.06 -18.62 -72.80
CA SER A 107 -27.45 -17.85 -71.70
C SER A 107 -28.35 -17.83 -70.45
N SER A 108 -29.66 -17.62 -70.64
CA SER A 108 -30.66 -17.66 -69.56
C SER A 108 -30.74 -19.05 -68.93
N ALA A 109 -30.69 -20.12 -69.75
CA ALA A 109 -30.69 -21.50 -69.26
C ALA A 109 -29.43 -21.82 -68.45
N GLN A 110 -28.25 -21.39 -68.92
CA GLN A 110 -26.98 -21.53 -68.19
C GLN A 110 -27.00 -20.77 -66.86
N ALA A 111 -27.45 -19.51 -66.86
CA ALA A 111 -27.58 -18.70 -65.65
C ALA A 111 -28.54 -19.33 -64.63
N LYS A 112 -29.67 -19.88 -65.08
CA LYS A 112 -30.60 -20.62 -64.22
C LYS A 112 -29.98 -21.89 -63.64
N GLN A 113 -29.15 -22.59 -64.41
CA GLN A 113 -28.45 -23.77 -63.93
C GLN A 113 -27.41 -23.43 -62.86
N GLU A 114 -26.60 -22.40 -63.08
CA GLU A 114 -25.64 -21.92 -62.09
C GLU A 114 -26.33 -21.40 -60.82
N LEU A 115 -27.44 -20.66 -60.97
CA LEU A 115 -28.24 -20.22 -59.82
C LEU A 115 -28.76 -21.41 -59.01
N LYS A 116 -29.21 -22.49 -59.65
CA LYS A 116 -29.64 -23.72 -58.95
C LYS A 116 -28.49 -24.36 -58.18
N LYS A 117 -27.28 -24.42 -58.77
CA LYS A 117 -26.09 -24.96 -58.09
C LYS A 117 -25.74 -24.13 -56.85
N ILE A 118 -25.68 -22.80 -56.99
CA ILE A 118 -25.37 -21.90 -55.88
C ILE A 118 -26.42 -22.01 -54.78
N LYS A 119 -27.72 -22.01 -55.11
CA LYS A 119 -28.79 -22.19 -54.13
C LYS A 119 -28.64 -23.50 -53.35
N GLN A 120 -28.30 -24.59 -54.01
CA GLN A 120 -28.08 -25.87 -53.34
C GLN A 120 -26.84 -25.82 -52.43
N GLN A 121 -25.74 -25.21 -52.89
CA GLN A 121 -24.54 -25.02 -52.06
C GLN A 121 -24.83 -24.17 -50.83
N THR A 122 -25.55 -23.04 -50.98
CA THR A 122 -25.96 -22.19 -49.86
C THR A 122 -26.82 -22.95 -48.88
N LYS A 123 -27.77 -23.78 -49.36
CA LYS A 123 -28.60 -24.61 -48.50
C LYS A 123 -27.75 -25.61 -47.70
N ASN A 124 -26.83 -26.32 -48.35
CA ASN A 124 -25.94 -27.27 -47.68
C ASN A 124 -25.04 -26.58 -46.64
N LEU A 125 -24.50 -25.40 -46.96
CA LEU A 125 -23.68 -24.60 -46.03
C LEU A 125 -24.49 -24.14 -44.82
N HIS A 126 -25.76 -23.76 -45.03
CA HIS A 126 -26.65 -23.36 -43.94
C HIS A 126 -26.94 -24.54 -43.01
N GLU A 127 -27.26 -25.71 -43.55
CA GLU A 127 -27.47 -26.94 -42.76
C GLU A 127 -26.22 -27.33 -41.96
N GLN A 128 -25.03 -27.21 -42.55
CA GLN A 128 -23.76 -27.43 -41.85
C GLN A 128 -23.52 -26.42 -40.73
N MET A 129 -23.82 -25.14 -40.97
CA MET A 129 -23.69 -24.09 -39.96
C MET A 129 -24.64 -24.34 -38.79
N GLU A 130 -25.89 -24.70 -39.05
CA GLU A 130 -26.86 -25.06 -38.01
C GLU A 130 -26.37 -26.27 -37.19
N SER A 131 -25.88 -27.31 -37.86
CA SER A 131 -25.28 -28.47 -37.19
C SER A 131 -24.16 -28.05 -36.24
N LEU A 132 -23.20 -27.26 -36.72
CA LEU A 132 -22.08 -26.78 -35.90
C LEU A 132 -22.54 -25.90 -34.73
N CYS A 133 -23.55 -25.05 -34.93
CA CYS A 133 -24.13 -24.26 -33.85
C CYS A 133 -24.73 -25.15 -32.76
N THR A 134 -25.46 -26.21 -33.14
CA THR A 134 -26.04 -27.15 -32.16
C THR A 134 -24.97 -27.96 -31.43
N GLU A 135 -23.92 -28.40 -32.13
CA GLU A 135 -22.79 -29.10 -31.52
C GLU A 135 -22.03 -28.22 -30.54
N LEU A 136 -21.78 -26.96 -30.90
CA LEU A 136 -21.12 -25.99 -30.04
C LEU A 136 -21.94 -25.68 -28.80
N ALA A 137 -23.26 -25.48 -28.95
CA ALA A 137 -24.16 -25.26 -27.82
C ALA A 137 -24.15 -26.46 -26.85
N ARG A 138 -24.17 -27.68 -27.40
CA ARG A 138 -24.08 -28.91 -26.60
C ARG A 138 -22.74 -29.02 -25.87
N ALA A 139 -21.62 -28.81 -26.56
CA ALA A 139 -20.29 -28.85 -25.97
C ALA A 139 -20.12 -27.80 -24.87
N HIS A 140 -20.63 -26.59 -25.09
CA HIS A 140 -20.62 -25.52 -24.10
C HIS A 140 -21.48 -25.86 -22.87
N GLY A 141 -22.64 -26.50 -23.06
CA GLY A 141 -23.46 -27.00 -21.96
C GLY A 141 -22.73 -28.02 -21.10
N ILE A 142 -22.03 -28.97 -21.72
CA ILE A 142 -21.21 -29.97 -21.01
C ILE A 142 -20.06 -29.31 -20.24
N TYR A 143 -19.37 -28.36 -20.88
CA TYR A 143 -18.29 -27.60 -20.24
C TYR A 143 -18.78 -26.80 -19.03
N LEU A 144 -19.93 -26.14 -19.13
CA LEU A 144 -20.50 -25.41 -17.99
C LEU A 144 -20.89 -26.33 -16.84
N ALA A 145 -21.40 -27.52 -17.12
CA ALA A 145 -21.71 -28.51 -16.09
C ALA A 145 -20.44 -28.96 -15.37
N SER A 146 -19.40 -29.37 -16.11
CA SER A 146 -18.12 -29.80 -15.50
C SER A 146 -17.40 -28.66 -14.78
N PHE A 147 -17.46 -27.44 -15.30
CA PHE A 147 -16.91 -26.26 -14.64
C PHE A 147 -17.60 -26.01 -13.29
N ASN A 148 -18.93 -26.10 -13.23
CA ASN A 148 -19.66 -25.94 -11.98
C ASN A 148 -19.36 -27.06 -10.98
N GLU A 149 -19.27 -28.32 -11.43
CA GLU A 149 -18.86 -29.43 -10.59
C GLU A 149 -17.45 -29.20 -10.00
N CYS A 150 -16.48 -28.81 -10.83
CA CYS A 150 -15.14 -28.44 -10.36
C CYS A 150 -15.18 -27.29 -9.35
N ARG A 151 -15.98 -26.25 -9.61
CA ARG A 151 -16.14 -25.11 -8.70
C ARG A 151 -16.65 -25.57 -7.33
N THR A 152 -17.70 -26.38 -7.29
CA THR A 152 -18.24 -26.93 -6.03
C THR A 152 -17.23 -27.83 -5.31
N ALA A 153 -16.48 -28.66 -6.05
CA ALA A 153 -15.46 -29.51 -5.46
C ALA A 153 -14.31 -28.71 -4.83
N VAL A 154 -13.93 -27.58 -5.43
CA VAL A 154 -12.95 -26.64 -4.87
C VAL A 154 -13.48 -25.96 -3.62
N GLU A 155 -14.73 -25.48 -3.63
CA GLU A 155 -15.38 -24.89 -2.46
C GLU A 155 -15.43 -25.89 -1.28
N ASP A 156 -15.81 -27.15 -1.52
CA ASP A 156 -15.81 -28.23 -0.53
C ASP A 156 -14.41 -28.58 -0.02
N LEU A 157 -13.40 -28.56 -0.89
CA LEU A 157 -12.02 -28.79 -0.49
C LEU A 157 -11.52 -27.67 0.42
N CYS A 158 -11.80 -26.41 0.07
CA CYS A 158 -11.47 -25.25 0.89
C CYS A 158 -12.13 -25.33 2.27
N ALA A 159 -13.41 -25.69 2.35
CA ALA A 159 -14.12 -25.88 3.62
C ALA A 159 -13.45 -26.96 4.48
N ARG A 160 -13.07 -28.11 3.89
CA ARG A 160 -12.38 -29.19 4.61
C ARG A 160 -10.99 -28.80 5.08
N VAL A 161 -10.25 -28.02 4.30
CA VAL A 161 -8.92 -27.52 4.71
C VAL A 161 -9.05 -26.56 5.89
N GLN A 162 -10.04 -25.66 5.87
CA GLN A 162 -10.32 -24.76 7.00
C GLN A 162 -10.73 -25.53 8.26
N GLU A 163 -11.59 -26.54 8.14
CA GLU A 163 -11.99 -27.38 9.27
C GLU A 163 -10.80 -28.12 9.88
N ARG A 164 -9.90 -28.67 9.05
CA ARG A 164 -8.66 -29.30 9.54
C ARG A 164 -7.74 -28.31 10.24
N ALA A 165 -7.51 -27.14 9.64
CA ALA A 165 -6.68 -26.11 10.26
C ALA A 165 -7.23 -25.66 11.62
N TYR A 166 -8.56 -25.53 11.74
CA TYR A 166 -9.20 -25.21 13.01
C TYR A 166 -9.04 -26.34 14.05
N ARG A 167 -9.18 -27.61 13.62
CA ARG A 167 -8.92 -28.77 14.49
C ARG A 167 -7.46 -28.84 14.95
N ASP A 168 -6.51 -28.59 14.07
CA ASP A 168 -5.08 -28.60 14.41
C ASP A 168 -4.76 -27.49 15.44
N GLN A 169 -5.34 -26.30 15.28
CA GLN A 169 -5.23 -25.21 16.27
C GLN A 169 -5.83 -25.59 17.63
N LEU A 170 -6.97 -26.31 17.65
CA LEU A 170 -7.57 -26.80 18.89
C LEU A 170 -6.65 -27.83 19.58
N VAL A 171 -6.08 -28.76 18.83
CA VAL A 171 -5.15 -29.76 19.37
C VAL A 171 -3.89 -29.09 19.95
N GLU A 172 -3.35 -28.08 19.26
CA GLU A 172 -2.20 -27.31 19.76
C GLU A 172 -2.55 -26.57 21.07
N ARG A 173 -3.71 -25.91 21.12
CA ARG A 173 -4.21 -25.25 22.33
C ARG A 173 -4.43 -26.24 23.48
N ASP A 174 -4.96 -27.42 23.22
CA ASP A 174 -5.16 -28.46 24.23
C ASP A 174 -3.82 -28.99 24.77
N ALA A 175 -2.82 -29.15 23.90
CA ALA A 175 -1.48 -29.55 24.30
C ALA A 175 -0.79 -28.48 25.18
N GLU A 176 -0.94 -27.20 24.82
CA GLU A 176 -0.46 -26.08 25.65
C GLU A 176 -1.16 -26.04 27.02
N LEU A 177 -2.48 -26.19 27.06
CA LEU A 177 -3.24 -26.23 28.31
C LEU A 177 -2.81 -27.41 29.18
N ALA A 178 -2.52 -28.57 28.60
CA ALA A 178 -1.99 -29.72 29.32
C ALA A 178 -0.60 -29.42 29.90
N SER A 179 0.29 -28.79 29.13
CA SER A 179 1.61 -28.37 29.59
C SER A 179 1.53 -27.36 30.73
N LEU A 180 0.66 -26.36 30.64
CA LEU A 180 0.43 -25.37 31.70
C LEU A 180 -0.08 -26.02 32.98
N ARG A 181 -1.04 -26.95 32.88
CA ARG A 181 -1.53 -27.71 34.05
C ARG A 181 -0.42 -28.54 34.71
N GLN A 182 0.46 -29.13 33.92
CA GLN A 182 1.61 -29.85 34.45
C GLN A 182 2.58 -28.91 35.19
N GLN A 183 2.91 -27.76 34.59
CA GLN A 183 3.75 -26.76 35.24
C GLN A 183 3.14 -26.24 36.55
N GLU A 184 1.82 -25.99 36.56
CA GLU A 184 1.10 -25.60 37.77
C GLU A 184 1.18 -26.67 38.86
N ALA A 185 0.99 -27.95 38.51
CA ALA A 185 1.13 -29.06 39.44
C ALA A 185 2.57 -29.19 39.99
N GLU A 186 3.59 -29.03 39.15
CA GLU A 186 4.99 -29.01 39.56
C GLU A 186 5.31 -27.84 40.49
N MET A 187 4.77 -26.65 40.21
CA MET A 187 4.92 -25.47 41.06
C MET A 187 4.24 -25.65 42.41
N LEU A 188 3.03 -26.21 42.44
CA LEU A 188 2.34 -26.56 43.69
C LEU A 188 3.11 -27.59 44.50
N ALA A 189 3.66 -28.63 43.86
CA ALA A 189 4.48 -29.63 44.53
C ALA A 189 5.77 -29.02 45.12
N LYS A 190 6.45 -28.14 44.36
CA LYS A 190 7.62 -27.39 44.85
C LYS A 190 7.26 -26.49 46.04
N LYS A 191 6.13 -25.78 45.95
CA LYS A 191 5.64 -24.92 47.04
C LYS A 191 5.37 -25.75 48.30
N ALA A 192 4.65 -26.87 48.18
CA ALA A 192 4.39 -27.76 49.31
C ALA A 192 5.68 -28.32 49.93
N LYS A 193 6.68 -28.64 49.10
CA LYS A 193 8.00 -29.09 49.57
C LYS A 193 8.73 -27.99 50.36
N LEU A 194 8.77 -26.77 49.82
CA LEU A 194 9.37 -25.62 50.50
C LEU A 194 8.66 -25.29 51.81
N GLU A 195 7.32 -25.34 51.84
CA GLU A 195 6.53 -25.17 53.06
C GLU A 195 6.86 -26.25 54.11
N TRP A 196 7.06 -27.49 53.67
CA TRP A 196 7.47 -28.58 54.58
C TRP A 196 8.90 -28.40 55.11
N GLU A 197 9.82 -27.87 54.32
CA GLU A 197 11.22 -27.59 54.72
C GLU A 197 11.34 -26.34 55.62
N THR A 198 10.55 -25.29 55.36
CA THR A 198 10.60 -24.02 56.09
C THR A 198 9.95 -24.10 57.47
N ARG A 199 8.83 -24.81 57.60
CA ARG A 199 8.11 -24.96 58.87
C ARG A 199 8.97 -25.44 60.06
N PRO A 200 9.81 -26.48 59.95
CA PRO A 200 10.67 -26.90 61.07
C PRO A 200 11.79 -25.89 61.35
N LEU A 201 12.29 -25.17 60.34
CA LEU A 201 13.28 -24.12 60.52
C LEU A 201 12.68 -22.92 61.27
N GLU A 202 11.45 -22.52 60.94
CA GLU A 202 10.71 -21.49 61.68
C GLU A 202 10.51 -21.89 63.14
N GLN A 203 10.09 -23.13 63.41
CA GLN A 203 9.97 -23.65 64.78
C GLN A 203 11.32 -23.66 65.53
N SER A 204 12.41 -23.98 64.84
CA SER A 204 13.77 -23.91 65.41
C SER A 204 14.18 -22.48 65.72
N ILE A 205 13.88 -21.52 64.84
CA ILE A 205 14.18 -20.10 65.07
C ILE A 205 13.39 -19.59 66.26
N ASP A 206 12.11 -19.94 66.36
CA ASP A 206 11.27 -19.52 67.49
C ASP A 206 11.75 -20.14 68.80
N ALA A 207 12.14 -21.42 68.82
CA ALA A 207 12.75 -22.05 69.99
C ALA A 207 14.07 -21.37 70.40
N LEU A 208 14.94 -21.05 69.44
CA LEU A 208 16.19 -20.32 69.71
C LEU A 208 15.92 -18.91 70.22
N ARG A 209 14.88 -18.22 69.72
CA ARG A 209 14.46 -16.91 70.24
C ARG A 209 13.97 -16.99 71.68
N GLU A 210 13.20 -18.02 72.02
CA GLU A 210 12.79 -18.26 73.40
C GLU A 210 13.99 -18.56 74.30
N GLU A 211 14.98 -19.34 73.83
CA GLU A 211 16.23 -19.59 74.56
C GLU A 211 17.05 -18.31 74.76
N ILE A 212 17.17 -17.47 73.73
CA ILE A 212 17.84 -16.17 73.82
C ILE A 212 17.12 -15.28 74.84
N ALA A 213 15.80 -15.15 74.76
CA ALA A 213 15.03 -14.36 75.73
C ALA A 213 15.18 -14.90 77.17
N ALA A 214 15.22 -16.23 77.34
CA ALA A 214 15.48 -16.87 78.63
C ALA A 214 16.93 -16.63 79.12
N ALA A 215 17.91 -16.58 78.23
CA ALA A 215 19.29 -16.27 78.56
C ALA A 215 19.48 -14.79 78.91
N GLU A 216 18.84 -13.88 78.17
CA GLU A 216 18.84 -12.43 78.43
C GLU A 216 18.21 -12.13 79.79
N THR A 217 17.04 -12.71 80.10
CA THR A 217 16.42 -12.55 81.42
C THR A 217 17.29 -13.11 82.56
N ARG A 218 17.99 -14.23 82.34
CA ARG A 218 18.98 -14.75 83.31
C ARG A 218 20.15 -13.79 83.47
N LEU A 219 20.69 -13.24 82.39
CA LEU A 219 21.78 -12.26 82.42
C LEU A 219 21.37 -10.97 83.12
N GLU A 220 20.18 -10.43 82.85
CA GLU A 220 19.68 -9.24 83.55
C GLU A 220 19.45 -9.51 85.04
N SER A 221 18.99 -10.70 85.41
CA SER A 221 18.89 -11.11 86.82
C SER A 221 20.26 -11.35 87.49
N GLY A 222 21.28 -11.77 86.73
CA GLY A 222 22.65 -11.97 87.21
C GLY A 222 23.45 -10.67 87.32
N ASN A 223 23.29 -9.76 86.35
CA ASN A 223 23.94 -8.45 86.35
C ASN A 223 23.31 -7.50 87.37
N SER A 224 22.01 -7.60 87.63
CA SER A 224 21.37 -6.85 88.72
C SER A 224 21.83 -7.30 90.11
N ALA A 225 22.39 -8.52 90.26
CA ALA A 225 22.98 -9.02 91.49
C ALA A 225 24.50 -8.80 91.61
N SER A 226 25.24 -8.62 90.51
CA SER A 226 26.72 -8.58 90.50
C SER A 226 27.38 -7.30 89.94
N GLU A 227 26.66 -6.42 89.25
CA GLU A 227 27.25 -5.25 88.55
C GLU A 227 26.73 -3.90 89.04
N LYS A 228 26.90 -3.57 90.33
CA LYS A 228 26.72 -2.18 90.78
C LYS A 228 27.94 -1.47 91.34
N GLU A 229 29.05 -2.17 91.64
CA GLU A 229 30.21 -1.52 92.25
C GLU A 229 31.55 -1.60 91.48
N PRO A 230 31.99 -2.75 90.91
CA PRO A 230 33.36 -2.80 90.37
C PRO A 230 33.51 -2.05 89.03
N ASP A 231 32.48 -2.04 88.19
CA ASP A 231 32.59 -1.47 86.83
C ASP A 231 32.38 0.05 86.80
N ALA A 232 31.55 0.59 87.71
CA ALA A 232 31.40 2.03 87.89
C ALA A 232 32.68 2.67 88.48
N ALA A 233 33.32 2.01 89.45
CA ALA A 233 34.58 2.46 90.04
C ALA A 233 35.73 2.45 89.03
N LEU A 234 35.79 1.41 88.18
CA LEU A 234 36.80 1.31 87.13
C LEU A 234 36.62 2.40 86.07
N ARG A 235 35.39 2.63 85.60
CA ARG A 235 35.05 3.72 84.67
C ARG A 235 35.39 5.10 85.24
N ALA A 236 35.07 5.35 86.51
CA ALA A 236 35.41 6.61 87.18
C ALA A 236 36.93 6.83 87.27
N ARG A 237 37.71 5.77 87.55
CA ARG A 237 39.18 5.85 87.58
C ARG A 237 39.78 6.09 86.20
N TYR A 238 39.25 5.46 85.16
CA TYR A 238 39.67 5.73 83.78
C TYR A 238 39.35 7.17 83.36
N GLN A 239 38.16 7.67 83.68
CA GLN A 239 37.79 9.06 83.38
C GLN A 239 38.67 10.07 84.12
N ALA A 240 38.98 9.84 85.40
CA ALA A 240 39.90 10.68 86.16
C ALA A 240 41.32 10.68 85.57
N MET A 241 41.79 9.52 85.10
CA MET A 241 43.09 9.39 84.46
C MET A 241 43.14 10.12 83.11
N VAL A 242 42.09 9.98 82.28
CA VAL A 242 41.97 10.71 81.00
C VAL A 242 41.95 12.22 81.25
N ALA A 243 41.18 12.69 82.24
CA ALA A 243 41.13 14.10 82.60
C ALA A 243 42.49 14.63 83.07
N TRP A 244 43.24 13.84 83.82
CA TRP A 244 44.60 14.19 84.24
C TRP A 244 45.56 14.31 83.04
N TYR A 245 45.53 13.34 82.12
CA TYR A 245 46.33 13.42 80.88
C TYR A 245 45.94 14.64 80.03
N GLN A 246 44.65 14.93 79.87
CA GLN A 246 44.16 16.09 79.14
C GLN A 246 44.61 17.42 79.78
N ALA A 247 44.68 17.50 81.11
CA ALA A 247 45.22 18.67 81.80
C ALA A 247 46.75 18.80 81.67
N MET A 248 47.47 17.68 81.55
CA MET A 248 48.93 17.67 81.43
C MET A 248 49.44 17.98 80.01
N ILE A 249 48.71 17.58 78.97
CA ILE A 249 49.07 17.80 77.56
C ILE A 249 49.44 19.29 77.28
N PRO A 250 48.62 20.30 77.60
CA PRO A 250 48.97 21.70 77.30
C PRO A 250 50.21 22.20 78.05
N LEU A 251 50.50 21.65 79.25
CA LEU A 251 51.74 21.96 79.96
C LEU A 251 52.95 21.37 79.21
N LEU A 252 52.86 20.12 78.75
CA LEU A 252 53.92 19.48 77.96
C LEU A 252 54.13 20.18 76.62
N GLU A 253 53.06 20.61 75.95
CA GLU A 253 53.16 21.42 74.72
C GLU A 253 53.90 22.73 74.98
N SER A 254 53.57 23.44 76.07
CA SER A 254 54.22 24.72 76.41
C SER A 254 55.71 24.58 76.74
N ILE A 255 56.12 23.47 77.38
CA ILE A 255 57.52 23.25 77.78
C ILE A 255 58.35 22.72 76.62
N SER A 256 57.80 21.79 75.82
CA SER A 256 58.53 21.14 74.73
C SER A 256 58.51 21.95 73.43
N GLY A 257 57.54 22.85 73.27
CA GLY A 257 57.27 23.53 72.01
C GLY A 257 56.74 22.58 70.92
N ILE A 258 56.33 21.35 71.29
CA ILE A 258 55.86 20.33 70.36
C ILE A 258 54.37 20.07 70.63
N ARG A 259 53.54 20.19 69.60
CA ARG A 259 52.10 19.88 69.66
C ARG A 259 51.75 18.82 68.64
N ILE A 260 51.06 17.77 69.10
CA ILE A 260 50.49 16.74 68.21
C ILE A 260 49.15 17.29 67.72
N GLU A 261 49.07 17.67 66.44
CA GLU A 261 47.85 18.27 65.87
C GLU A 261 46.83 17.22 65.47
N ARG A 262 47.31 16.11 64.89
CA ARG A 262 46.45 15.05 64.36
C ARG A 262 47.14 13.70 64.49
N PHE A 263 46.40 12.71 64.97
CA PHE A 263 46.83 11.32 65.02
C PHE A 263 45.73 10.44 64.41
N GLU A 264 46.04 9.87 63.25
CA GLU A 264 45.19 8.94 62.50
C GLU A 264 45.87 7.57 62.45
N THR A 265 45.15 6.55 61.97
CA THR A 265 45.62 5.16 61.96
C THR A 265 46.94 4.97 61.20
N ASP A 266 47.21 5.81 60.20
CA ASP A 266 48.36 5.76 59.31
C ASP A 266 49.15 7.09 59.25
N ARG A 267 48.80 8.09 60.07
CA ARG A 267 49.40 9.43 59.96
C ARG A 267 49.49 10.17 61.30
N LEU A 268 50.68 10.67 61.61
CA LEU A 268 50.94 11.51 62.78
C LEU A 268 51.47 12.88 62.32
N VAL A 269 50.75 13.94 62.68
CA VAL A 269 51.12 15.33 62.38
C VAL A 269 51.59 16.01 63.66
N ILE A 270 52.84 16.46 63.65
CA ILE A 270 53.48 17.13 64.78
C ILE A 270 53.85 18.54 64.35
N SER A 271 53.37 19.53 65.08
CA SER A 271 53.81 20.91 64.96
C SER A 271 54.91 21.19 65.98
N MET A 272 55.95 21.88 65.54
CA MET A 272 57.06 22.33 66.36
C MET A 272 57.06 23.86 66.32
N GLU A 273 56.69 24.48 67.43
CA GLU A 273 56.73 25.92 67.64
C GLU A 273 58.12 26.34 68.10
N HIS A 274 58.60 27.47 67.57
CA HIS A 274 59.91 28.02 67.87
C HIS A 274 59.80 29.03 69.02
N ALA A 275 60.70 28.96 70.01
CA ALA A 275 60.76 29.96 71.08
C ALA A 275 61.28 31.34 70.61
N VAL A 276 61.88 31.44 69.40
CA VAL A 276 62.60 32.63 68.90
C VAL A 276 62.09 33.12 67.53
N SER A 277 61.21 32.37 66.87
CA SER A 277 60.64 32.70 65.54
C SER A 277 59.16 32.35 65.50
N ASP A 278 58.34 33.22 64.92
CA ASP A 278 56.88 33.03 64.76
C ASP A 278 56.52 31.99 63.69
N GLN A 279 57.51 31.33 63.08
CA GLN A 279 57.30 30.31 62.07
C GLN A 279 57.04 28.93 62.70
N LYS A 280 55.86 28.37 62.41
CA LYS A 280 55.50 26.99 62.75
C LYS A 280 56.05 26.04 61.68
N GLN A 281 56.77 25.02 62.12
CA GLN A 281 57.23 23.92 61.28
C GLN A 281 56.41 22.68 61.62
N GLN A 282 55.82 22.04 60.63
CA GLN A 282 55.06 20.81 60.79
C GLN A 282 55.84 19.63 60.21
N ALA A 283 55.94 18.57 61.00
CA ALA A 283 56.46 17.27 60.58
C ALA A 283 55.30 16.29 60.46
N VAL A 284 55.06 15.83 59.24
CA VAL A 284 54.08 14.79 58.91
C VAL A 284 54.82 13.46 58.82
N LEU A 285 54.41 12.53 59.67
CA LEU A 285 54.96 11.19 59.78
C LEU A 285 53.90 10.20 59.29
N ASP A 286 54.11 9.64 58.10
CA ASP A 286 53.21 8.63 57.55
C ASP A 286 53.64 7.25 58.07
N LEU A 287 52.76 6.55 58.78
CA LEU A 287 53.01 5.26 59.42
C LEU A 287 52.65 4.11 58.47
N VAL A 288 53.39 3.01 58.52
CA VAL A 288 53.04 1.80 57.77
C VAL A 288 51.82 1.14 58.44
N PRO A 289 50.71 0.90 57.72
CA PRO A 289 49.48 0.34 58.28
C PRO A 289 49.72 -0.96 59.07
N GLY A 290 49.23 -1.00 60.32
CA GLY A 290 49.38 -2.16 61.19
C GLY A 290 50.76 -2.30 61.86
N SER A 291 51.63 -1.30 61.73
CA SER A 291 52.93 -1.26 62.42
C SER A 291 53.24 0.13 63.00
N CYS A 292 54.24 0.22 63.87
CA CYS A 292 54.74 1.49 64.41
C CYS A 292 55.89 2.10 63.58
N LEU A 293 56.15 1.58 62.37
CA LEU A 293 57.25 2.03 61.53
C LEU A 293 56.84 3.25 60.71
N ILE A 294 57.75 4.23 60.61
CA ILE A 294 57.54 5.42 59.79
C ILE A 294 57.92 5.09 58.35
N SER A 295 56.97 5.23 57.43
CA SER A 295 57.18 5.08 55.99
C SER A 295 57.79 6.33 55.35
N ARG A 296 57.41 7.52 55.83
CA ARG A 296 57.84 8.80 55.27
C ARG A 296 57.77 9.93 56.30
N ILE A 297 58.74 10.84 56.21
CA ILE A 297 58.74 12.13 56.93
C ILE A 297 58.59 13.24 55.89
N THR A 298 57.61 14.11 56.06
CA THR A 298 57.41 15.31 55.24
C THR A 298 57.41 16.54 56.14
N LEU A 299 58.16 17.58 55.77
CA LEU A 299 58.26 18.83 56.53
C LEU A 299 57.53 19.95 55.78
N GLU A 300 56.64 20.65 56.47
CA GLU A 300 55.81 21.74 55.94
C GLU A 300 55.93 23.00 56.82
N PRO A 301 56.35 24.16 56.31
CA PRO A 301 56.88 24.42 54.96
C PRO A 301 58.22 23.71 54.71
N PRO A 302 58.61 23.47 53.43
CA PRO A 302 59.86 22.77 53.12
C PRO A 302 61.05 23.49 53.75
N PRO A 303 62.04 22.74 54.27
CA PRO A 303 63.13 23.32 55.04
C PRO A 303 64.00 24.22 54.14
N SER A 304 64.55 25.30 54.71
CA SER A 304 65.45 26.20 53.98
C SER A 304 66.71 25.44 53.51
N PRO A 305 67.35 25.83 52.39
CA PRO A 305 68.55 25.13 51.89
C PRO A 305 69.75 25.17 52.85
N THR A 306 69.70 26.01 53.88
CA THR A 306 70.68 26.11 54.97
C THR A 306 70.47 25.10 56.09
N SER A 307 69.40 24.30 56.05
CA SER A 307 68.99 23.42 57.15
C SER A 307 69.76 22.11 57.28
N GLY A 308 70.53 21.74 56.27
CA GLY A 308 71.17 20.42 56.16
C GLY A 308 70.18 19.28 55.87
N LEU A 309 68.88 19.47 56.12
CA LEU A 309 67.81 18.50 55.90
C LEU A 309 67.45 18.40 54.41
N ASP A 310 68.34 17.77 53.64
CA ASP A 310 68.03 17.32 52.29
C ASP A 310 67.27 15.98 52.32
N ALA A 311 66.77 15.55 51.16
CA ALA A 311 66.01 14.30 51.05
C ALA A 311 66.82 13.07 51.51
N ALA A 312 68.15 13.10 51.36
CA ALA A 312 69.03 12.00 51.77
C ALA A 312 69.21 11.97 53.30
N GLU A 313 69.36 13.14 53.95
CA GLU A 313 69.46 13.23 55.40
C GLU A 313 68.14 12.80 56.06
N ILE A 314 66.97 13.21 55.53
CA ILE A 314 65.66 12.75 56.01
C ILE A 314 65.53 11.23 55.91
N GLU A 315 65.99 10.61 54.83
CA GLU A 315 65.96 9.15 54.68
C GLU A 315 66.88 8.45 55.70
N THR A 316 68.06 9.01 56.00
CA THR A 316 68.94 8.46 57.04
C THR A 316 68.34 8.58 58.44
N LEU A 317 67.66 9.69 58.75
CA LEU A 317 66.94 9.87 60.01
C LEU A 317 65.80 8.87 60.15
N LEU A 318 65.02 8.65 59.08
CA LEU A 318 63.94 7.68 59.04
C LEU A 318 64.45 6.25 59.25
N ARG A 319 65.53 5.87 58.56
CA ARG A 319 66.13 4.53 58.70
C ARG A 319 66.57 4.27 60.13
N ARG A 320 67.29 5.23 60.73
CA ARG A 320 67.76 5.11 62.12
C ARG A 320 66.59 5.09 63.11
N ALA A 321 65.58 5.95 62.93
CA ALA A 321 64.42 5.98 63.82
C ALA A 321 63.65 4.65 63.81
N ASN A 322 63.52 4.01 62.65
CA ASN A 322 62.90 2.69 62.52
C ASN A 322 63.77 1.57 63.10
N GLU A 323 65.10 1.62 62.93
CA GLU A 323 66.03 0.63 63.50
C GLU A 323 66.08 0.68 65.03
N THR A 324 66.07 1.89 65.62
CA THR A 324 66.16 2.07 67.07
C THR A 324 64.80 2.17 67.77
N ASN A 325 63.71 2.29 67.01
CA ASN A 325 62.37 2.58 67.49
C ASN A 325 62.31 3.76 68.49
N ASP A 326 63.14 4.79 68.26
CA ASP A 326 63.30 5.94 69.16
C ASP A 326 62.69 7.21 68.55
N MET A 327 61.38 7.36 68.74
CA MET A 327 60.63 8.55 68.32
C MET A 327 61.10 9.83 69.02
N GLY A 328 61.53 9.72 70.28
CA GLY A 328 62.00 10.87 71.05
C GLY A 328 63.32 11.42 70.52
N TRP A 329 64.22 10.54 70.07
CA TRP A 329 65.43 10.95 69.35
C TRP A 329 65.10 11.61 68.02
N LEU A 330 64.19 11.03 67.22
CA LEU A 330 63.81 11.59 65.93
C LEU A 330 63.25 12.99 66.07
N ILE A 331 62.27 13.19 66.95
CA ILE A 331 61.61 14.48 67.18
C ILE A 331 62.63 15.51 67.68
N ARG A 332 63.50 15.16 68.64
CA ARG A 332 64.56 16.06 69.12
C ARG A 332 65.55 16.43 68.03
N THR A 333 65.91 15.50 67.15
CA THR A 333 66.86 15.74 66.07
C THR A 333 66.25 16.64 65.00
N LEU A 334 65.00 16.39 64.60
CA LEU A 334 64.24 17.26 63.70
C LEU A 334 64.11 18.66 64.30
N GLN A 335 63.74 18.76 65.58
CA GLN A 335 63.67 20.02 66.29
C GLN A 335 65.02 20.73 66.28
N GLN A 336 66.13 20.10 66.69
CA GLN A 336 67.46 20.74 66.69
C GLN A 336 67.90 21.22 65.31
N ARG A 337 67.70 20.42 64.25
CA ARG A 337 68.11 20.80 62.89
C ARG A 337 67.26 21.95 62.35
N LEU A 338 65.94 21.91 62.57
CA LEU A 338 65.05 23.03 62.22
C LEU A 338 65.36 24.28 63.06
N TYR A 339 65.78 24.12 64.32
CA TYR A 339 66.18 25.21 65.21
C TYR A 339 67.49 25.89 64.84
N LEU A 340 68.43 25.17 64.22
CA LEU A 340 69.68 25.73 63.72
C LEU A 340 69.49 26.60 62.45
N CYS A 341 68.29 26.62 61.86
CA CYS A 341 67.97 27.34 60.61
C CYS A 341 67.35 28.73 60.81
N ALA A 342 66.85 29.02 62.02
CA ALA A 342 66.16 30.27 62.34
C ALA A 342 67.10 31.35 62.92
N ARG A 343 68.43 31.15 62.83
CA ARG A 343 69.47 32.07 63.32
C ARG A 343 70.29 32.67 62.20
#